data_AF-A0A399RVB5-F1
#
_entry.id   AF-A0A399RVB5-F1
#
_cell.length_a   1.000
_cell.length_b   1.000
_cell.length_c   1.000
_cell.angle_alpha   90.00
_cell.angle_beta   90.00
_cell.angle_gamma   90.00
#
_symmetry.space_group_name_H-M   'P 1'
#
loop_
_entity.id
_entity.type
_entity.pdbx_description
1 polymer ?
#
loop_
_entity_poly.entity_id
_entity_poly.type
_entity_poly.pdbx_seq_one_letter_code
_entity_poly.pdbx_strand_id
1 'polypeptide(L)'
;MRGILHLKHWQIFLILMFSMLVSNSTIEDYSTVNDMLGIIGVVLSFSLLVAYGHYLYDHLPRKTELNYNLFIINAFLTIASLIAVAILTESNEVSLTGIYALPGFYIFYAFLHTIAFPVKVLKSIELNREARFGEYRGLFFGIIFWPFCIWFIQPRVNRIAREEQAELEV
;
A
#
# COMPACT_ATOMS: atom_id res chain seq x y z
N MET A 1 9.83 4.79 -12.50
CA MET A 1 9.51 3.84 -11.40
C MET A 1 10.15 2.45 -11.55
N ARG A 2 10.85 2.11 -12.65
CA ARG A 2 11.38 0.75 -12.88
C ARG A 2 12.41 0.26 -11.83
N GLY A 3 13.23 1.14 -11.26
CA GLY A 3 14.32 0.73 -10.35
C GLY A 3 13.86 0.09 -9.02
N ILE A 4 12.81 0.61 -8.39
CA ILE A 4 12.32 0.11 -7.09
C ILE A 4 11.72 -1.30 -7.20
N LEU A 5 11.11 -1.60 -8.34
CA LEU A 5 10.41 -2.86 -8.60
C LEU A 5 11.35 -4.01 -8.92
N HIS A 6 12.62 -3.74 -9.24
CA HIS A 6 13.66 -4.77 -9.39
C HIS A 6 14.48 -5.00 -8.12
N LEU A 7 14.23 -4.23 -7.05
CA LEU A 7 14.95 -4.41 -5.79
C LEU A 7 14.73 -5.81 -5.21
N LYS A 8 15.72 -6.30 -4.48
CA LYS A 8 15.59 -7.54 -3.72
C LYS A 8 14.64 -7.29 -2.55
N HIS A 9 13.90 -8.33 -2.15
CA HIS A 9 12.97 -8.26 -1.01
C HIS A 9 13.61 -7.69 0.27
N TRP A 10 14.89 -7.94 0.52
CA TRP A 10 15.59 -7.41 1.71
C TRP A 10 15.82 -5.88 1.62
N GLN A 11 16.03 -5.32 0.42
CA GLN A 11 16.22 -3.88 0.24
C GLN A 11 14.91 -3.14 0.52
N ILE A 12 13.81 -3.64 -0.04
CA ILE A 12 12.47 -3.11 0.25
C ILE A 12 12.14 -3.24 1.73
N PHE A 13 12.45 -4.39 2.35
CA PHE A 13 12.28 -4.57 3.78
C PHE A 13 13.04 -3.52 4.59
N LEU A 14 14.32 -3.25 4.28
CA LEU A 14 15.08 -2.23 4.99
C LEU A 14 14.51 -0.83 4.82
N ILE A 15 14.06 -0.47 3.62
CA ILE A 15 13.40 0.83 3.37
C ILE A 15 12.17 0.96 4.27
N LEU A 16 11.37 -0.10 4.38
CA LEU A 16 10.13 -0.09 5.17
C LEU A 16 10.39 -0.15 6.67
N MET A 17 11.37 -0.93 7.09
CA MET A 17 11.80 -0.99 8.48
C MET A 17 12.35 0.38 8.91
N PHE A 18 13.17 1.01 8.08
CA PHE A 18 13.68 2.36 8.33
C PHE A 18 12.55 3.38 8.38
N SER A 19 11.61 3.34 7.42
CA SER A 19 10.42 4.18 7.40
C SER A 19 9.58 4.04 8.67
N MET A 20 9.40 2.81 9.16
CA MET A 20 8.67 2.52 10.40
C MET A 20 9.42 3.01 11.64
N LEU A 21 10.75 2.86 11.68
CA LEU A 21 11.56 3.38 12.80
C LEU A 21 11.50 4.91 12.84
N VAL A 22 11.66 5.57 11.69
CA VAL A 22 11.54 7.03 11.57
C VAL A 22 10.15 7.51 12.01
N SER A 23 9.08 6.86 11.56
CA SER A 23 7.71 7.27 11.91
C SER A 23 7.37 7.09 13.39
N ASN A 24 8.06 6.21 14.10
CA ASN A 24 7.84 5.92 15.52
C ASN A 24 8.91 6.54 16.44
N SER A 25 9.87 7.27 15.87
CA SER A 25 10.88 7.96 16.65
C SER A 25 10.27 9.21 17.27
N THR A 26 10.55 9.42 18.56
CA THR A 26 10.16 10.63 19.27
C THR A 26 11.41 11.35 19.75
N ILE A 27 11.49 12.63 19.43
CA ILE A 27 12.50 13.55 19.95
C ILE A 27 11.79 14.42 20.98
N GLU A 28 12.25 14.36 22.22
CA GLU A 28 11.72 15.18 23.32
C GLU A 28 11.78 16.67 22.93
N ASP A 29 10.74 17.42 23.28
CA ASP A 29 10.57 18.86 23.02
C ASP A 29 10.41 19.31 21.54
N TYR A 30 10.35 18.39 20.58
CA TYR A 30 10.18 18.73 19.15
C TYR A 30 8.92 18.10 18.51
N SER A 31 7.72 18.53 18.92
CA SER A 31 6.45 17.94 18.44
C SER A 31 6.28 18.05 16.92
N THR A 32 6.52 19.23 16.33
CA THR A 32 6.43 19.45 14.87
C THR A 32 7.38 18.53 14.08
N VAL A 33 8.57 18.26 14.62
CA VAL A 33 9.53 17.35 13.97
C VAL A 33 9.00 15.92 14.03
N ASN A 34 8.47 15.49 15.18
CA ASN A 34 7.88 14.16 15.34
C ASN A 34 6.70 13.94 14.37
N ASP A 35 5.83 14.94 14.21
CA ASP A 35 4.71 14.88 13.25
C ASP A 35 5.20 14.75 11.81
N MET A 36 6.22 15.53 11.43
CA MET A 36 6.82 15.44 10.10
C MET A 36 7.43 14.06 9.85
N LEU A 37 8.16 13.50 10.81
CA LEU A 37 8.74 12.16 10.70
C LEU A 37 7.65 11.08 10.58
N GLY A 38 6.57 11.21 11.34
CA GLY A 38 5.38 10.36 11.25
C GLY A 38 4.74 10.41 9.86
N ILE A 39 4.45 11.62 9.36
CA ILE A 39 3.87 11.85 8.03
C ILE A 39 4.76 11.26 6.94
N ILE A 40 6.06 11.54 6.97
CA ILE A 40 7.02 11.02 5.99
C ILE A 40 6.98 9.49 5.96
N GLY A 41 7.04 8.84 7.11
CA GLY A 41 7.06 7.38 7.15
C GLY A 41 5.74 6.73 6.71
N VAL A 42 4.59 7.35 7.00
CA VAL A 42 3.28 6.89 6.52
C VAL A 42 3.17 7.06 5.00
N VAL A 43 3.53 8.24 4.48
CA VAL A 43 3.48 8.52 3.03
C VAL A 43 4.40 7.58 2.27
N LEU A 44 5.61 7.33 2.75
CA LEU A 44 6.54 6.39 2.13
C LEU A 44 5.96 4.97 2.07
N SER A 45 5.38 4.50 3.18
CA SER A 45 4.80 3.15 3.28
C SER A 45 3.63 2.95 2.33
N PHE A 46 2.69 3.90 2.29
CA PHE A 46 1.51 3.83 1.40
C PHE A 46 1.87 4.08 -0.05
N SER A 47 2.83 4.96 -0.33
CA SER A 47 3.29 5.21 -1.70
C SER A 47 3.88 3.95 -2.34
N LEU A 48 4.53 3.08 -1.54
CA LEU A 48 5.01 1.79 -2.06
C LEU A 48 3.85 0.86 -2.45
N LEU A 49 2.78 0.79 -1.64
CA LEU A 49 1.57 0.03 -1.99
C LEU A 49 0.93 0.55 -3.27
N VAL A 50 0.87 1.88 -3.44
CA VAL A 50 0.37 2.51 -4.67
C VAL A 50 1.24 2.16 -5.86
N ALA A 51 2.57 2.20 -5.71
CA ALA A 51 3.50 1.83 -6.76
C ALA A 51 3.33 0.37 -7.18
N TYR A 52 3.14 -0.57 -6.24
CA TYR A 52 2.83 -1.96 -6.58
C TYR A 52 1.50 -2.09 -7.31
N GLY A 53 0.45 -1.42 -6.83
CA GLY A 53 -0.86 -1.46 -7.46
C GLY A 53 -0.85 -0.96 -8.89
N HIS A 54 -0.17 0.17 -9.14
CA HIS A 54 0.00 0.72 -10.49
C HIS A 54 0.81 -0.20 -11.39
N TYR A 55 2.00 -0.63 -10.94
CA TYR A 55 2.87 -1.49 -11.75
C TYR A 55 2.19 -2.81 -12.14
N LEU A 56 1.55 -3.47 -11.17
CA LEU A 56 0.87 -4.74 -11.43
C LEU A 56 -0.36 -4.54 -12.33
N TYR A 57 -1.05 -3.40 -12.22
CA TYR A 57 -2.22 -3.14 -13.05
C TYR A 57 -1.86 -3.07 -14.54
N ASP A 58 -0.70 -2.50 -14.87
CA ASP A 58 -0.20 -2.44 -16.25
C ASP A 58 0.09 -3.84 -16.85
N HIS A 59 0.24 -4.85 -16.00
CA HIS A 59 0.49 -6.25 -16.37
C HIS A 59 -0.76 -7.13 -16.25
N LEU A 60 -1.92 -6.54 -15.98
CA LEU A 60 -3.15 -7.30 -15.81
C LEU A 60 -3.57 -7.94 -17.14
N PRO A 61 -3.98 -9.23 -17.15
CA PRO A 61 -4.40 -9.90 -18.36
C PRO A 61 -5.64 -9.23 -18.94
N ARG A 62 -5.66 -9.03 -20.27
CA ARG A 62 -6.70 -8.27 -21.01
C ARG A 62 -8.16 -8.70 -20.77
N LYS A 63 -8.37 -9.91 -20.23
CA LYS A 63 -9.70 -10.45 -19.91
C LYS A 63 -10.23 -10.04 -18.53
N THR A 64 -9.38 -9.43 -17.70
CA THR A 64 -9.71 -9.05 -16.33
C THR A 64 -9.75 -7.53 -16.27
N GLU A 65 -10.91 -6.97 -15.97
CA GLU A 65 -11.07 -5.53 -15.78
C GLU A 65 -11.17 -5.23 -14.28
N LEU A 66 -10.17 -4.54 -13.73
CA LEU A 66 -10.20 -4.03 -12.36
C LEU A 66 -10.35 -2.52 -12.41
N ASN A 67 -11.10 -1.94 -11.47
CA ASN A 67 -11.33 -0.50 -11.45
C ASN A 67 -10.12 0.25 -10.85
N TYR A 68 -9.18 0.63 -11.71
CA TYR A 68 -7.99 1.39 -11.32
C TYR A 68 -8.32 2.80 -10.78
N ASN A 69 -9.34 3.46 -11.33
CA ASN A 69 -9.75 4.79 -10.88
C ASN A 69 -10.23 4.74 -9.42
N LEU A 70 -11.02 3.73 -9.06
CA LEU A 70 -11.44 3.51 -7.67
C LEU A 70 -10.24 3.28 -6.75
N PHE A 71 -9.23 2.52 -7.22
CA PHE A 71 -8.01 2.31 -6.45
C PHE A 71 -7.26 3.61 -6.17
N ILE A 72 -7.04 4.46 -7.18
CA ILE A 72 -6.31 5.72 -7.01
C ILE A 72 -7.07 6.71 -6.13
N ILE A 73 -8.39 6.83 -6.29
CA ILE A 73 -9.23 7.67 -5.42
C ILE A 73 -9.14 7.20 -3.97
N ASN A 74 -9.30 5.89 -3.72
CA ASN A 74 -9.22 5.34 -2.37
C ASN A 74 -7.81 5.46 -1.77
N ALA A 75 -6.77 5.29 -2.56
CA ALA A 75 -5.39 5.48 -2.13
C ALA A 75 -5.11 6.93 -1.73
N PHE A 76 -5.55 7.89 -2.56
CA PHE A 76 -5.43 9.30 -2.25
C PHE A 76 -6.18 9.66 -0.96
N LEU A 77 -7.43 9.19 -0.83
CA LEU A 77 -8.25 9.43 0.37
C LEU A 77 -7.60 8.82 1.63
N THR A 78 -7.01 7.64 1.50
CA THR A 78 -6.30 6.98 2.60
C THR A 78 -5.08 7.80 3.04
N ILE A 79 -4.24 8.23 2.10
CA ILE A 79 -3.06 9.05 2.42
C ILE A 79 -3.48 10.39 3.03
N ALA A 80 -4.46 11.07 2.44
CA ALA A 80 -4.95 12.36 2.92
C ALA A 80 -5.55 12.26 4.34
N SER A 81 -6.36 11.23 4.60
CA SER A 81 -6.94 11.01 5.93
C SER A 81 -5.88 10.66 6.98
N LEU A 82 -4.86 9.88 6.65
CA LEU A 82 -3.77 9.57 7.57
C LEU A 82 -2.93 10.81 7.90
N ILE A 83 -2.65 11.67 6.91
CA ILE A 83 -1.98 12.96 7.13
C ILE A 83 -2.84 13.86 8.02
N ALA A 84 -4.14 13.94 7.75
CA ALA A 84 -5.06 14.74 8.57
C ALA A 84 -5.07 14.24 10.03
N VAL A 85 -5.15 12.93 10.26
CA VAL A 85 -5.06 12.36 11.61
C VAL A 85 -3.71 12.71 12.24
N ALA A 86 -2.58 12.51 11.55
CA ALA A 86 -1.26 12.83 12.10
C ALA A 86 -1.14 14.29 12.57
N ILE A 87 -1.73 15.25 11.83
CA ILE A 87 -1.71 16.68 12.19
C ILE A 87 -2.71 17.03 13.30
N LEU A 88 -3.88 16.40 13.32
CA LEU A 88 -4.99 16.79 14.20
C LEU A 88 -4.93 16.15 15.61
N THR A 89 -4.09 15.12 15.82
CA THR A 89 -4.12 14.29 17.03
C THR A 89 -3.44 14.93 18.25
N GLU A 90 -2.87 16.13 18.17
CA GLU A 90 -2.29 16.80 19.35
C GLU A 90 -3.35 17.24 20.41
N SER A 91 -4.65 17.31 20.10
CA SER A 91 -5.64 17.81 21.09
C SER A 91 -7.12 17.45 20.91
N ASN A 92 -7.53 16.75 19.84
CA ASN A 92 -8.95 16.52 19.58
C ASN A 92 -9.32 15.04 19.62
N GLU A 93 -10.14 14.65 20.61
CA GLU A 93 -10.90 13.39 20.56
C GLU A 93 -11.88 13.48 19.39
N VAL A 94 -11.52 12.90 18.25
CA VAL A 94 -12.42 12.82 17.09
C VAL A 94 -13.49 11.78 17.38
N SER A 95 -14.57 12.19 18.05
CA SER A 95 -15.73 11.32 18.32
C SER A 95 -16.61 11.22 17.07
N LEU A 96 -16.46 10.14 16.32
CA LEU A 96 -17.33 9.84 15.17
C LEU A 96 -18.60 9.11 15.65
N THR A 97 -19.61 9.85 16.09
CA THR A 97 -20.88 9.27 16.58
C THR A 97 -22.03 9.47 15.59
N GLY A 98 -22.92 8.47 15.50
CA GLY A 98 -24.15 8.56 14.70
C GLY A 98 -23.88 8.61 13.19
N ILE A 99 -24.62 9.44 12.47
CA ILE A 99 -24.50 9.55 11.00
C ILE A 99 -23.14 10.09 10.54
N TYR A 100 -22.46 10.84 11.40
CA TYR A 100 -21.11 11.36 11.15
C TYR A 100 -20.03 10.27 11.21
N ALA A 101 -20.37 9.03 11.60
CA ALA A 101 -19.48 7.89 11.47
C ALA A 101 -19.36 7.35 10.03
N LEU A 102 -20.31 7.69 9.14
CA LEU A 102 -20.31 7.20 7.75
C LEU A 102 -19.03 7.57 6.97
N PRO A 103 -18.53 8.83 7.01
CA PRO A 103 -17.22 9.16 6.44
C PRO A 103 -16.08 8.32 6.99
N GLY A 104 -16.09 8.04 8.30
CA GLY A 104 -15.09 7.18 8.94
C GLY A 104 -15.12 5.75 8.41
N PHE A 105 -16.30 5.16 8.26
CA PHE A 105 -16.45 3.83 7.66
C PHE A 105 -15.99 3.79 6.20
N TYR A 106 -16.25 4.84 5.43
CA TYR A 106 -15.77 4.91 4.05
C TYR A 106 -14.25 5.05 3.97
N ILE A 107 -13.64 5.87 4.84
CA ILE A 107 -12.17 5.97 4.95
C ILE A 107 -11.57 4.61 5.32
N PHE A 108 -12.19 3.90 6.27
CA PHE A 108 -11.78 2.54 6.63
C PHE A 108 -11.89 1.57 5.45
N TYR A 109 -12.98 1.64 4.68
CA TYR A 109 -13.12 0.87 3.45
C TYR A 109 -12.02 1.24 2.43
N ALA A 110 -11.75 2.53 2.22
CA ALA A 110 -10.73 3.01 1.29
C ALA A 110 -9.35 2.46 1.67
N PHE A 111 -9.00 2.49 2.97
CA PHE A 111 -7.78 1.91 3.51
C PHE A 111 -7.66 0.42 3.20
N LEU A 112 -8.70 -0.37 3.51
CA LEU A 112 -8.70 -1.81 3.23
C LEU A 112 -8.62 -2.09 1.72
N HIS A 113 -9.32 -1.29 0.90
CA HIS A 113 -9.30 -1.42 -0.55
C HIS A 113 -7.91 -1.12 -1.13
N THR A 114 -7.22 -0.09 -0.64
CA THR A 114 -5.86 0.26 -1.06
C THR A 114 -4.86 -0.84 -0.74
N ILE A 115 -5.02 -1.53 0.40
CA ILE A 115 -4.21 -2.71 0.74
C ILE A 115 -4.57 -3.92 -0.12
N ALA A 116 -5.86 -4.16 -0.34
CA ALA A 116 -6.35 -5.33 -1.07
C ALA A 116 -6.06 -5.29 -2.57
N PHE A 117 -6.04 -4.10 -3.17
CA PHE A 117 -5.94 -3.97 -4.62
C PHE A 117 -4.62 -4.52 -5.19
N PRO A 118 -3.41 -4.16 -4.71
CA PRO A 118 -2.17 -4.71 -5.26
C PRO A 118 -2.08 -6.24 -5.18
N VAL A 119 -2.56 -6.85 -4.07
CA VAL A 119 -2.54 -8.31 -3.92
C VAL A 119 -3.61 -9.00 -4.76
N LYS A 120 -4.77 -8.37 -4.96
CA LYS A 120 -5.80 -8.86 -5.88
C LYS A 120 -5.28 -8.84 -7.32
N VAL A 121 -4.65 -7.74 -7.74
CA VAL A 121 -4.06 -7.60 -9.08
C VAL A 121 -2.96 -8.65 -9.26
N LEU A 122 -2.01 -8.74 -8.33
CA LEU A 122 -0.94 -9.74 -8.34
C LEU A 122 -1.51 -11.15 -8.53
N LYS A 123 -2.54 -11.50 -7.73
CA LYS A 123 -3.13 -12.83 -7.81
C LYS A 123 -3.92 -13.05 -9.10
N SER A 124 -4.50 -12.00 -9.66
CA SER A 124 -5.23 -12.08 -10.93
C SER A 124 -4.29 -12.32 -12.11
N ILE A 125 -3.09 -11.74 -12.08
CA ILE A 125 -2.02 -12.02 -13.05
C ILE A 125 -1.61 -13.50 -12.97
N GLU A 126 -1.32 -13.99 -11.75
CA GLU A 126 -0.92 -15.39 -11.56
C GLU A 126 -1.97 -16.42 -12.00
N LEU A 127 -3.26 -16.07 -11.88
CA LEU A 127 -4.38 -16.95 -12.24
C LEU A 127 -4.86 -16.75 -13.68
N ASN A 128 -4.38 -15.72 -14.38
CA ASN A 128 -4.89 -15.28 -15.68
C ASN A 128 -6.42 -15.06 -15.72
N ARG A 129 -6.98 -14.60 -14.59
CA ARG A 129 -8.40 -14.24 -14.41
C ARG A 129 -8.57 -13.41 -13.14
N GLU A 130 -9.73 -12.80 -12.95
CA GLU A 130 -10.03 -12.11 -11.69
C GLU A 130 -9.92 -13.05 -10.49
N ALA A 131 -9.11 -12.65 -9.51
CA ALA A 131 -8.94 -13.37 -8.26
C ALA A 131 -10.09 -13.08 -7.28
N ARG A 132 -10.63 -14.13 -6.67
CA ARG A 132 -11.62 -14.04 -5.59
C ARG A 132 -10.93 -13.76 -4.26
N PHE A 133 -11.61 -13.11 -3.33
CA PHE A 133 -11.06 -12.76 -2.00
C PHE A 133 -10.40 -13.94 -1.27
N GLY A 134 -11.01 -15.13 -1.34
CA GLY A 134 -10.45 -16.36 -0.74
C GLY A 134 -9.07 -16.75 -1.27
N GLU A 135 -8.71 -16.35 -2.48
CA GLU A 135 -7.47 -16.73 -3.18
C GLU A 135 -6.29 -15.81 -2.83
N TYR A 136 -6.56 -14.59 -2.37
CA TYR A 136 -5.53 -13.61 -1.97
C TYR A 136 -5.61 -13.19 -0.50
N ARG A 137 -6.56 -13.70 0.30
CA ARG A 137 -6.72 -13.36 1.72
C ARG A 137 -5.43 -13.48 2.54
N GLY A 138 -4.62 -14.51 2.28
CA GLY A 138 -3.35 -14.73 3.00
C GLY A 138 -2.33 -13.62 2.71
N LEU A 139 -2.26 -13.16 1.46
CA LEU A 139 -1.41 -12.02 1.10
C LEU A 139 -1.96 -10.71 1.67
N PHE A 140 -3.28 -10.54 1.66
CA PHE A 140 -3.96 -9.37 2.23
C PHE A 140 -3.66 -9.21 3.73
N PHE A 141 -3.88 -10.25 4.53
CA PHE A 141 -3.53 -10.24 5.94
C PHE A 141 -2.01 -10.15 6.13
N GLY A 142 -1.22 -10.72 5.22
CA GLY A 142 0.21 -10.52 5.18
C GLY A 142 0.59 -9.04 5.19
N ILE A 143 0.03 -8.23 4.28
CA ILE A 143 0.30 -6.77 4.23
C ILE A 143 -0.05 -6.07 5.55
N ILE A 144 -1.10 -6.49 6.23
CA ILE A 144 -1.46 -5.93 7.54
C ILE A 144 -0.34 -6.20 8.57
N PHE A 145 0.34 -7.35 8.48
CA PHE A 145 1.55 -7.67 9.27
C PHE A 145 2.84 -7.12 8.63
N TRP A 146 2.80 -5.87 8.20
CA TRP A 146 3.96 -5.15 7.68
C TRP A 146 5.12 -5.14 8.70
N PRO A 147 6.40 -5.20 8.28
CA PRO A 147 6.93 -5.26 6.92
C PRO A 147 7.19 -6.69 6.39
N PHE A 148 6.85 -7.74 7.14
CA PHE A 148 7.20 -9.14 6.79
C PHE A 148 6.54 -9.64 5.51
N CYS A 149 5.44 -9.01 5.08
CA CYS A 149 4.73 -9.35 3.85
C CYS A 149 5.59 -9.28 2.57
N ILE A 150 6.65 -8.47 2.59
CA ILE A 150 7.50 -8.21 1.42
C ILE A 150 8.18 -9.46 0.91
N TRP A 151 8.50 -10.42 1.78
CA TRP A 151 9.06 -11.71 1.35
C TRP A 151 8.08 -12.56 0.53
N PHE A 152 6.78 -12.33 0.67
CA PHE A 152 5.78 -13.04 -0.12
C PHE A 152 5.43 -12.29 -1.42
N ILE A 153 5.43 -10.95 -1.37
CA ILE A 153 5.00 -10.10 -2.50
C ILE A 153 6.16 -9.87 -3.48
N GLN A 154 7.31 -9.41 -2.99
CA GLN A 154 8.39 -8.95 -3.86
C GLN A 154 8.93 -10.04 -4.80
N PRO A 155 9.14 -11.31 -4.39
CA PRO A 155 9.61 -12.34 -5.33
C PRO A 155 8.65 -12.57 -6.51
N ARG A 156 7.34 -12.40 -6.29
CA ARG A 156 6.29 -12.58 -7.31
C ARG A 156 6.25 -11.39 -8.26
N VAL A 157 6.36 -10.17 -7.72
CA VAL A 157 6.51 -8.94 -8.54
C VAL A 157 7.77 -9.03 -9.41
N ASN A 158 8.90 -9.44 -8.82
CA ASN A 158 10.17 -9.58 -9.56
C ASN A 158 10.09 -10.68 -10.64
N ARG A 159 9.23 -11.69 -10.49
CA ARG A 159 9.02 -12.71 -11.53
C ARG A 159 8.34 -12.09 -12.75
N ILE A 160 7.26 -11.35 -12.55
CA ILE A 160 6.53 -10.64 -13.61
C ILE A 160 7.48 -9.66 -14.33
N ALA A 161 8.28 -8.91 -13.57
CA ALA A 161 9.23 -7.96 -14.13
C ALA A 161 10.33 -8.61 -15.00
N ARG A 162 10.72 -9.85 -14.71
CA ARG A 162 11.68 -10.60 -15.53
C ARG A 162 11.03 -11.18 -16.80
N GLU A 163 9.78 -11.62 -16.70
CA GLU A 163 9.01 -12.11 -17.84
C GLU A 163 8.80 -10.98 -18.87
N GLU A 164 8.45 -9.77 -18.42
CA GLU A 164 8.35 -8.56 -19.26
C GLU A 164 9.67 -8.24 -19.99
N GLN A 165 10.81 -8.29 -19.28
CA GLN A 165 12.12 -8.02 -19.87
C GLN A 165 12.49 -9.03 -20.96
N ALA A 166 12.21 -10.31 -20.74
CA ALA A 166 12.49 -11.36 -21.70
C ALA A 166 11.66 -11.20 -23.00
N GLU A 167 10.41 -10.74 -22.91
CA GLU A 167 9.58 -10.47 -24.09
C GLU A 167 10.07 -9.28 -24.92
N LEU A 168 10.73 -8.30 -24.30
CA LEU A 168 11.26 -7.11 -24.99
C LEU A 168 12.62 -7.34 -25.67
N GLU A 169 13.34 -8.40 -25.30
CA GLU A 169 14.65 -8.77 -25.86
C GLU A 169 14.55 -9.76 -27.05
N VAL A 170 13.34 -10.25 -27.36
CA VAL A 170 13.01 -11.14 -28.49
C VAL A 170 12.46 -10.34 -29.67
#